data_AF-A0A8G2CQ55-F1
#
_entry.id   AF-A0A8G2CQ55-F1
#
_cell.length_a   1.000
_cell.length_b   1.000
_cell.length_c   1.000
_cell.angle_alpha   90.00
_cell.angle_beta   90.00
_cell.angle_gamma   90.00
#
_symmetry.space_group_name_H-M   'P 1'
#
loop_
_entity.id
_entity.type
_entity.pdbx_description
1 polymer ?
#
loop_
_entity_poly.entity_id
_entity_poly.type
_entity_poly.pdbx_seq_one_letter_code
_entity_poly.pdbx_strand_id
1 'polypeptide(L)'
;MMHFNEIGQQLRAYRMESGLKAEEIAARLGVSRAALYRYEKGEVIKLDTVKRLAELLKISPLTLLGIGVEYYSRPIGYLERIRQLEETADQILQLYGPICYLTTSDEYDSMLAMIFEEHAEQAGLDRSMARTAAEQVLSALAARKRMFVARRPSVIAIFTTAAVQKFVDDGVAGILPLSDRSCSSPPGGVLNRL
;
A
#
# COMPACT_ATOMS: atom_id res chain seq x y z
N MET A 1 4.46 -7.42 14.65
CA MET A 1 5.00 -7.00 15.97
C MET A 1 4.79 -5.49 16.07
N MET A 2 4.31 -4.95 17.19
CA MET A 2 4.10 -3.49 17.30
C MET A 2 5.44 -2.74 17.18
N HIS A 3 5.57 -1.83 16.22
CA HIS A 3 6.80 -1.06 16.01
C HIS A 3 6.84 0.18 16.92
N PHE A 4 7.13 -0.02 18.21
CA PHE A 4 7.25 1.09 19.18
C PHE A 4 8.25 2.18 18.76
N ASN A 5 9.27 1.83 17.98
CA ASN A 5 10.20 2.78 17.38
C ASN A 5 9.51 3.79 16.45
N GLU A 6 8.54 3.36 15.64
CA GLU A 6 7.81 4.25 14.72
C GLU A 6 6.93 5.23 15.50
N ILE A 7 6.26 4.76 16.55
CA ILE A 7 5.48 5.60 17.47
C ILE A 7 6.37 6.65 18.14
N GLY A 8 7.55 6.24 18.60
CA GLY A 8 8.52 7.14 19.22
C GLY A 8 9.00 8.22 18.26
N GLN A 9 9.29 7.86 17.01
CA GLN A 9 9.68 8.81 15.97
C GLN A 9 8.57 9.81 15.65
N GLN A 10 7.32 9.36 15.53
CA GLN A 10 6.16 10.25 15.29
C GLN A 10 5.94 11.23 16.45
N LEU A 11 6.03 10.76 17.70
CA LEU A 11 5.92 11.62 18.88
C LEU A 11 7.05 12.66 18.93
N ARG A 12 8.28 12.25 18.61
CA ARG A 12 9.41 13.18 18.54
C ARG A 12 9.22 14.23 17.44
N ALA A 13 8.76 13.83 16.26
CA ALA A 13 8.48 14.75 15.15
C ALA A 13 7.41 15.77 15.54
N TYR A 14 6.27 15.30 16.09
CA TYR A 14 5.22 16.16 16.59
C TYR A 14 5.71 17.17 17.64
N ARG A 15 6.55 16.74 18.59
CA ARG A 15 7.13 17.67 19.58
C ARG A 15 7.94 18.77 18.90
N MET A 16 8.79 18.41 17.94
CA MET A 16 9.65 19.38 17.24
C MET A 16 8.83 20.36 16.39
N GLU A 17 7.72 19.90 15.80
CA GLU A 17 6.85 20.71 14.92
C GLU A 17 5.82 21.55 15.69
N SER A 18 5.33 21.07 16.84
CA SER A 18 4.26 21.72 17.60
C SER A 18 4.67 23.05 18.25
N GLY A 19 5.97 23.32 18.37
CA GLY A 19 6.50 24.47 19.11
C GLY A 19 6.24 24.42 20.63
N LEU A 20 5.63 23.35 21.14
CA LEU A 20 5.33 23.17 22.56
C LEU A 20 6.56 22.68 23.33
N LYS A 21 6.67 23.07 24.60
CA LYS A 21 7.69 22.53 25.49
C LYS A 21 7.40 21.06 25.79
N ALA A 22 8.46 20.29 26.04
CA ALA A 22 8.36 18.88 26.41
C ALA A 22 7.48 18.68 27.66
N GLU A 23 7.51 19.61 28.63
CA GLU A 23 6.63 19.56 29.80
C GLU A 23 5.15 19.64 29.43
N GLU A 24 4.77 20.48 28.46
CA GLU A 24 3.38 20.67 28.05
C GLU A 24 2.82 19.43 27.35
N ILE A 25 3.63 18.81 26.49
CA ILE A 25 3.27 17.56 25.81
C ILE A 25 3.16 16.43 26.82
N ALA A 26 4.11 16.32 27.75
CA ALA A 26 4.07 15.31 28.81
C ALA A 26 2.81 15.46 29.69
N ALA A 27 2.45 16.71 30.04
CA ALA A 27 1.23 17.02 30.79
C ALA A 27 -0.04 16.61 30.03
N ARG A 28 -0.14 16.94 28.72
CA ARG A 28 -1.27 16.52 27.87
C ARG A 28 -1.39 15.00 27.75
N LEU A 29 -0.26 14.30 27.74
CA LEU A 29 -0.21 12.84 27.72
C LEU A 29 -0.41 12.20 29.10
N GLY A 30 -0.48 12.99 30.19
CA GLY A 30 -0.59 12.49 31.56
C GLY A 30 0.63 11.67 32.00
N VAL A 31 1.83 12.01 31.53
CA VAL A 31 3.08 11.30 31.84
C VAL A 31 4.18 12.27 32.31
N SER A 32 5.25 11.73 32.90
CA SER A 32 6.41 12.55 33.28
C SER A 32 7.25 12.92 32.05
N ARG A 33 8.00 14.03 32.14
CA ARG A 33 8.96 14.44 31.10
C ARG A 33 9.98 13.35 30.79
N ALA A 34 10.43 12.60 31.80
CA ALA A 34 11.34 11.46 31.61
C ALA A 34 10.67 10.32 30.82
N ALA A 35 9.39 10.03 31.09
CA ALA A 35 8.65 9.02 30.33
C ALA A 35 8.46 9.44 28.86
N LEU A 36 8.18 10.71 28.59
CA LEU A 36 8.10 11.24 27.22
C LEU A 36 9.38 10.95 26.42
N TYR A 37 10.56 11.26 26.95
CA TYR A 37 11.83 10.98 26.26
C TYR A 37 12.12 9.50 26.04
N ARG A 38 11.64 8.63 26.93
CA ARG A 38 11.74 7.17 26.76
C ARG A 38 10.86 6.68 25.62
N TYR A 39 9.64 7.21 25.52
CA TYR A 39 8.75 6.91 24.39
C TYR A 39 9.33 7.38 23.06
N GLU A 40 9.93 8.57 23.01
CA GLU A 40 10.61 9.07 21.80
C GLU A 40 11.78 8.20 21.34
N LYS A 41 12.36 7.39 22.23
CA LYS A 41 13.40 6.40 21.93
C LYS A 41 12.85 5.02 21.56
N GLY A 42 11.54 4.84 21.53
CA GLY A 42 10.88 3.59 21.18
C GLY A 42 10.74 2.58 22.32
N GLU A 43 10.85 3.01 23.58
CA GLU A 43 10.54 2.13 24.73
C GLU A 43 9.04 1.76 24.78
N VAL A 44 8.74 0.66 25.48
CA VAL A 44 7.37 0.13 25.61
C VAL A 44 6.42 1.15 26.22
N ILE A 45 5.28 1.37 25.56
CA ILE A 45 4.23 2.32 25.93
C ILE A 45 2.98 1.55 26.39
N LYS A 46 2.33 2.00 27.47
CA LYS A 46 1.04 1.44 27.90
C LYS A 46 -0.06 1.80 26.89
N LEU A 47 -1.00 0.88 26.65
CA LEU A 47 -2.10 1.07 25.69
C LEU A 47 -2.91 2.35 25.96
N ASP A 48 -3.15 2.66 27.23
CA ASP A 48 -3.86 3.87 27.66
C ASP A 48 -3.12 5.16 27.25
N THR A 49 -1.79 5.17 27.32
CA THR A 49 -0.96 6.27 26.81
C THR A 49 -0.97 6.33 25.28
N VAL A 50 -1.02 5.19 24.59
CA VAL A 50 -1.15 5.14 23.12
C VAL A 50 -2.47 5.79 22.68
N LYS A 51 -3.58 5.57 23.39
CA LYS A 51 -4.86 6.22 23.09
C LYS A 51 -4.76 7.75 23.21
N ARG A 52 -4.23 8.25 24.34
CA ARG A 52 -4.01 9.70 24.54
C ARG A 52 -3.07 10.31 23.51
N LEU A 53 -2.04 9.57 23.10
CA LEU A 53 -1.14 10.00 22.04
C LEU A 53 -1.87 10.10 20.70
N ALA A 54 -2.73 9.14 20.37
CA ALA A 54 -3.53 9.17 19.14
C ALA A 54 -4.45 10.39 19.10
N GLU A 55 -5.12 10.68 20.22
CA GLU A 55 -5.97 11.85 20.39
C GLU A 55 -5.18 13.15 20.23
N LEU A 56 -3.99 13.24 20.83
CA LEU A 56 -3.11 14.39 20.72
C LEU A 56 -2.67 14.65 19.26
N LEU A 57 -2.38 13.57 18.54
CA LEU A 57 -1.96 13.60 17.12
C LEU A 57 -3.14 13.68 16.15
N LYS A 58 -4.39 13.59 16.63
CA LYS A 58 -5.62 13.54 15.82
C LYS A 58 -5.63 12.40 14.79
N ILE A 59 -5.11 11.23 15.17
CA ILE A 59 -5.12 10.01 14.36
C ILE A 59 -5.76 8.86 15.14
N SER A 60 -6.06 7.74 14.47
CA SER A 60 -6.60 6.57 15.17
C SER A 60 -5.49 5.87 16.00
N PRO A 61 -5.81 5.30 17.19
CA PRO A 61 -4.84 4.50 17.95
C PRO A 61 -4.31 3.30 17.14
N LEU A 62 -5.14 2.80 16.24
CA LEU A 62 -4.83 1.75 15.27
C LEU A 62 -3.71 2.17 14.31
N THR A 63 -3.79 3.39 13.76
CA THR A 63 -2.74 4.00 12.94
C THR A 63 -1.41 4.11 13.67
N LEU A 64 -1.41 4.51 14.95
CA LEU A 64 -0.20 4.54 15.78
C LEU A 64 0.43 3.16 15.94
N LEU A 65 -0.38 2.13 16.13
CA LEU A 65 0.11 0.77 16.34
C LEU A 65 0.60 0.09 15.06
N GLY A 66 0.55 0.78 13.91
CA GLY A 66 0.77 0.18 12.60
C GLY A 66 -0.32 -0.82 12.22
N ILE A 67 -1.44 -0.84 12.97
CA ILE A 67 -2.62 -1.67 12.74
C ILE A 67 -3.68 -0.74 12.14
N GLY A 68 -3.34 -0.07 11.03
CA GLY A 68 -4.20 0.96 10.43
C GLY A 68 -4.71 0.54 9.07
N VAL A 69 -5.95 0.92 8.76
CA VAL A 69 -6.41 0.95 7.37
C VAL A 69 -5.91 2.28 6.78
N GLU A 70 -4.93 2.21 5.89
CA GLU A 70 -4.48 3.37 5.13
C GLU A 70 -5.38 3.54 3.90
N TYR A 71 -6.06 4.69 3.79
CA TYR A 71 -6.92 5.01 2.64
C TYR A 71 -6.14 5.86 1.65
N TYR A 72 -6.14 5.43 0.39
CA TYR A 72 -5.51 6.15 -0.71
C TYR A 72 -6.57 6.55 -1.72
N SER A 73 -6.66 7.85 -2.01
CA SER A 73 -7.57 8.38 -3.04
C SER A 73 -7.05 8.24 -4.46
N ARG A 74 -5.75 7.93 -4.62
CA ARG A 74 -5.08 7.75 -5.91
C ARG A 74 -4.35 6.41 -5.96
N PRO A 75 -4.47 5.64 -7.06
CA PRO A 75 -3.80 4.35 -7.22
C PRO A 75 -2.28 4.42 -7.01
N ILE A 76 -1.63 5.48 -7.49
CA ILE A 76 -0.17 5.62 -7.39
C ILE A 76 0.31 5.70 -5.94
N GLY A 77 -0.43 6.38 -5.06
CA GLY A 77 -0.06 6.48 -3.64
C GLY A 77 -0.12 5.11 -2.95
N TYR A 78 -1.17 4.34 -3.24
CA TYR A 78 -1.32 2.98 -2.75
C TYR A 78 -0.18 2.06 -3.24
N LEU A 79 0.17 2.14 -4.53
CA LEU A 79 1.23 1.31 -5.11
C LEU A 79 2.62 1.65 -4.56
N GLU A 80 2.94 2.93 -4.38
CA GLU A 80 4.21 3.33 -3.76
C GLU A 80 4.30 2.89 -2.30
N ARG A 81 3.19 2.97 -1.56
CA ARG A 81 3.16 2.46 -0.19
C ARG A 81 3.45 0.96 -0.16
N ILE A 82 2.79 0.18 -1.01
CA ILE A 82 3.06 -1.25 -1.11
C ILE A 82 4.52 -1.51 -1.48
N ARG A 83 5.06 -0.79 -2.47
CA ARG A 83 6.47 -0.93 -2.88
C ARG A 83 7.44 -0.73 -1.71
N GLN A 84 7.21 0.27 -0.87
CA GLN A 84 8.02 0.54 0.34
C GLN A 84 7.92 -0.59 1.38
N LEU A 85 6.73 -1.16 1.57
CA LEU A 85 6.54 -2.30 2.48
C LEU A 85 7.25 -3.55 1.94
N GLU A 86 7.08 -3.84 0.64
CA GLU A 86 7.75 -4.94 -0.06
C GLU A 86 9.28 -4.79 -0.05
N GLU A 87 9.80 -3.56 -0.02
CA GLU A 87 11.24 -3.26 0.03
C GLU A 87 11.94 -3.87 1.22
N THR A 88 11.25 -4.02 2.36
CA THR A 88 11.81 -4.53 3.62
C THR A 88 11.22 -5.87 4.04
N ALA A 89 10.17 -6.35 3.37
CA ALA A 89 9.53 -7.62 3.68
C ALA A 89 10.43 -8.82 3.30
N ASP A 90 10.52 -9.81 4.18
CA ASP A 90 11.07 -11.13 3.88
C ASP A 90 9.97 -12.14 3.48
N GLN A 91 8.74 -11.88 3.93
CA GLN A 91 7.55 -12.65 3.60
C GLN A 91 6.38 -11.71 3.26
N ILE A 92 5.67 -12.03 2.18
CA ILE A 92 4.49 -11.31 1.70
C ILE A 92 3.30 -12.25 1.78
N LEU A 93 2.25 -11.83 2.49
CA LEU A 93 0.97 -12.54 2.55
C LEU A 93 -0.10 -11.71 1.83
N GLN A 94 -0.59 -12.20 0.70
CA GLN A 94 -1.68 -11.58 -0.05
C GLN A 94 -2.99 -12.34 0.22
N LEU A 95 -4.01 -11.61 0.67
CA LEU A 95 -5.33 -12.16 1.03
C LEU A 95 -6.48 -11.51 0.22
N TYR A 96 -6.16 -10.97 -0.95
CA TYR A 96 -7.11 -10.21 -1.77
C TYR A 96 -6.79 -10.32 -3.27
N GLY A 97 -7.75 -9.94 -4.09
CA GLY A 97 -7.64 -9.96 -5.55
C GLY A 97 -7.71 -11.39 -6.13
N PRO A 98 -7.68 -11.51 -7.46
CA PRO A 98 -7.75 -12.80 -8.13
C PRO A 98 -6.38 -13.44 -8.42
N ILE A 99 -5.31 -12.64 -8.40
CA ILE A 99 -3.95 -13.07 -8.76
C ILE A 99 -2.90 -12.31 -7.94
N CYS A 100 -1.68 -12.84 -7.87
CA CYS A 100 -0.54 -12.12 -7.31
C CYS A 100 0.25 -11.42 -8.42
N TYR A 101 0.13 -10.09 -8.50
CA TYR A 101 0.79 -9.28 -9.53
C TYR A 101 2.30 -9.50 -9.60
N LEU A 102 2.98 -9.67 -8.46
CA LEU A 102 4.44 -9.87 -8.41
C LEU A 102 4.90 -11.13 -9.15
N THR A 103 3.98 -12.07 -9.37
CA THR A 103 4.23 -13.37 -10.01
C THR A 103 3.68 -13.46 -11.44
N THR A 104 3.06 -12.39 -11.96
CA THR A 104 2.54 -12.40 -13.33
C THR A 104 3.67 -12.28 -14.36
N SER A 105 3.39 -12.70 -15.59
CA SER A 105 4.35 -12.63 -16.69
C SER A 105 4.48 -11.22 -17.28
N ASP A 106 5.44 -11.02 -18.18
CA ASP A 106 5.64 -9.75 -18.89
C ASP A 106 4.51 -9.47 -19.89
N GLU A 107 3.86 -10.52 -20.40
CA GLU A 107 2.66 -10.40 -21.24
C GLU A 107 1.49 -9.78 -20.47
N TYR A 108 1.38 -10.07 -19.16
CA TYR A 108 0.36 -9.45 -18.31
C TYR A 108 0.58 -7.93 -18.20
N ASP A 109 1.84 -7.50 -18.08
CA ASP A 109 2.18 -6.07 -17.96
C ASP A 109 1.92 -5.34 -19.28
N SER A 110 2.24 -6.01 -20.39
CA SER A 110 1.93 -5.51 -21.74
C SER A 110 0.41 -5.35 -21.93
N MET A 111 -0.38 -6.31 -21.45
CA MET A 111 -1.85 -6.23 -21.47
C MET A 111 -2.38 -5.06 -20.63
N LEU A 112 -1.86 -4.87 -19.41
CA LEU A 112 -2.23 -3.71 -18.58
C LEU A 112 -1.91 -2.38 -19.26
N ALA A 113 -0.76 -2.28 -19.94
CA ALA A 113 -0.38 -1.07 -20.67
C ALA A 113 -1.36 -0.76 -21.81
N MET A 114 -1.77 -1.78 -22.58
CA MET A 114 -2.78 -1.62 -23.63
C MET A 114 -4.14 -1.19 -23.07
N ILE A 115 -4.58 -1.82 -21.98
CA ILE A 115 -5.83 -1.49 -21.28
C ILE A 115 -5.83 -0.03 -20.83
N PHE A 116 -4.74 0.43 -20.21
CA PHE A 116 -4.66 1.81 -19.73
C PHE A 116 -4.57 2.83 -20.87
N GLU A 117 -3.89 2.52 -21.97
CA GLU A 117 -3.87 3.41 -23.13
C GLU A 117 -5.29 3.56 -23.70
N GLU A 118 -5.99 2.45 -23.96
CA GLU A 118 -7.37 2.48 -24.48
C GLU A 118 -8.30 3.27 -23.55
N HIS A 119 -8.21 3.03 -22.24
CA HIS A 119 -8.99 3.80 -21.27
C HIS A 119 -8.66 5.30 -21.32
N ALA A 120 -7.39 5.67 -21.46
CA ALA A 120 -6.97 7.05 -21.60
C ALA A 120 -7.48 7.69 -22.90
N GLU A 121 -7.54 6.95 -24.01
CA GLU A 121 -8.11 7.44 -25.27
C GLU A 121 -9.60 7.77 -25.14
N GLN A 122 -10.34 6.98 -24.35
CA GLN A 122 -11.76 7.17 -24.08
C GLN A 122 -12.04 8.30 -23.07
N ALA A 123 -11.03 8.82 -22.37
CA ALA A 123 -11.19 9.86 -21.35
C ALA A 123 -11.46 11.28 -21.92
N GLY A 124 -11.49 11.45 -23.25
CA GLY A 124 -11.85 12.71 -23.89
C GLY A 124 -10.92 13.87 -23.49
N LEU A 125 -11.48 14.90 -22.84
CA LEU A 125 -10.72 16.09 -22.42
C LEU A 125 -9.64 15.79 -21.37
N ASP A 126 -9.79 14.70 -20.60
CA ASP A 126 -8.85 14.29 -19.57
C ASP A 126 -7.76 13.32 -20.06
N ARG A 127 -7.70 13.03 -21.39
CA ARG A 127 -6.78 12.06 -21.99
C ARG A 127 -5.33 12.21 -21.53
N SER A 128 -4.79 13.43 -21.57
CA SER A 128 -3.40 13.71 -21.16
C SER A 128 -3.15 13.35 -19.69
N MET A 129 -4.12 13.68 -18.84
CA MET A 129 -4.06 13.42 -17.40
C MET A 129 -4.19 11.92 -17.10
N ALA A 130 -5.11 11.23 -17.79
CA ALA A 130 -5.29 9.79 -17.69
C ALA A 130 -4.03 9.02 -18.14
N ARG A 131 -3.41 9.44 -19.25
CA ARG A 131 -2.15 8.85 -19.74
C ARG A 131 -1.00 9.04 -18.74
N THR A 132 -0.86 10.24 -18.19
CA THR A 132 0.16 10.50 -17.15
C THR A 132 -0.05 9.62 -15.92
N ALA A 133 -1.29 9.44 -15.48
CA ALA A 133 -1.62 8.57 -14.36
C ALA A 133 -1.30 7.09 -14.68
N ALA A 134 -1.62 6.62 -15.89
CA ALA A 134 -1.29 5.28 -16.34
C ALA A 134 0.23 5.03 -16.35
N GLU A 135 1.01 5.96 -16.89
CA GLU A 135 2.48 5.88 -16.91
C GLU A 135 3.07 5.78 -15.49
N GLN A 136 2.54 6.56 -14.53
CA GLN A 136 2.94 6.48 -13.13
C GLN A 136 2.65 5.11 -12.52
N VAL A 137 1.43 4.59 -12.73
CA VAL A 137 1.01 3.28 -12.21
C VAL A 137 1.87 2.16 -12.80
N LEU A 138 2.06 2.13 -14.12
CA LEU A 138 2.88 1.13 -14.80
C LEU A 138 4.34 1.18 -14.34
N SER A 139 4.90 2.37 -14.13
CA SER A 139 6.26 2.53 -13.61
C SER A 139 6.40 1.96 -12.19
N ALA A 140 5.46 2.26 -11.30
CA ALA A 140 5.45 1.71 -9.94
C ALA A 140 5.30 0.19 -9.92
N LEU A 141 4.40 -0.35 -10.76
CA LEU A 141 4.21 -1.79 -10.94
C LEU A 141 5.49 -2.48 -11.46
N ALA A 142 6.17 -1.90 -12.44
CA ALA A 142 7.43 -2.43 -12.95
C ALA A 142 8.56 -2.38 -11.90
N ALA A 143 8.61 -1.33 -11.07
CA ALA A 143 9.57 -1.24 -9.98
C ALA A 143 9.36 -2.34 -8.93
N ARG A 144 8.10 -2.62 -8.55
CA ARG A 144 7.74 -3.70 -7.63
C ARG A 144 8.21 -5.07 -8.13
N LYS A 145 7.95 -5.41 -9.40
CA LYS A 145 8.43 -6.68 -9.99
C LYS A 145 9.96 -6.78 -10.00
N ARG A 146 10.66 -5.70 -10.40
CA ARG A 146 12.14 -5.67 -10.37
C ARG A 146 12.69 -5.93 -8.97
N MET A 147 12.11 -5.32 -7.95
CA MET A 147 12.51 -5.54 -6.56
C MET A 147 12.20 -6.97 -6.10
N PHE A 148 11.04 -7.50 -6.47
CA PHE A 148 10.64 -8.88 -6.15
C PHE A 148 11.61 -9.91 -6.75
N VAL A 149 11.99 -9.74 -8.02
CA VAL A 149 12.98 -10.62 -8.69
C VAL A 149 14.37 -10.52 -8.05
N ALA A 150 14.77 -9.32 -7.62
CA ALA A 150 16.07 -9.08 -7.00
C ALA A 150 16.17 -9.62 -5.56
N ARG A 151 15.15 -9.39 -4.71
CA ARG A 151 15.16 -9.79 -3.30
C ARG A 151 14.62 -11.20 -3.05
N ARG A 152 13.72 -11.69 -3.92
CA ARG A 152 13.04 -12.99 -3.80
C ARG A 152 12.44 -13.26 -2.40
N PRO A 153 11.62 -12.35 -1.85
CA PRO A 153 10.91 -12.65 -0.61
C PRO A 153 9.93 -13.80 -0.83
N SER A 154 9.62 -14.55 0.22
CA SER A 154 8.58 -15.60 0.15
C SER A 154 7.21 -14.96 -0.06
N VAL A 155 6.39 -15.52 -0.96
CA VAL A 155 5.03 -15.05 -1.20
C VAL A 155 4.05 -16.18 -0.92
N ILE A 156 3.03 -15.89 -0.13
CA ILE A 156 1.87 -16.74 0.04
C ILE A 156 0.68 -15.91 -0.43
N ALA A 157 0.01 -16.36 -1.48
CA ALA A 157 -1.18 -15.69 -2.01
C ALA A 157 -2.38 -16.62 -1.87
N ILE A 158 -3.40 -16.14 -1.15
CA ILE A 158 -4.64 -16.87 -0.88
C ILE A 158 -5.77 -16.13 -1.59
N PHE A 159 -6.45 -16.85 -2.48
CA PHE A 159 -7.55 -16.31 -3.27
C PHE A 159 -8.84 -17.06 -2.95
N THR A 160 -9.97 -16.40 -3.18
CA THR A 160 -11.26 -17.07 -3.14
C THR A 160 -11.58 -17.62 -4.52
N THR A 161 -12.26 -18.78 -4.58
CA THR A 161 -12.72 -19.36 -5.84
C THR A 161 -13.58 -18.39 -6.64
N ALA A 162 -14.42 -17.60 -5.95
CA ALA A 162 -15.27 -16.60 -6.59
C ALA A 162 -14.46 -15.48 -7.28
N ALA A 163 -13.37 -15.00 -6.67
CA ALA A 163 -12.52 -13.98 -7.27
C ALA A 163 -11.78 -14.52 -8.51
N VAL A 164 -11.25 -15.74 -8.43
CA VAL A 164 -10.56 -16.39 -9.55
C VAL A 164 -11.54 -16.66 -10.70
N GLN A 165 -12.72 -17.20 -10.40
CA GLN A 165 -13.74 -17.49 -11.41
C GLN A 165 -14.14 -16.21 -12.15
N LYS A 166 -14.46 -15.14 -11.41
CA LYS A 166 -14.80 -13.84 -12.00
C LYS A 166 -13.68 -13.30 -12.89
N PHE A 167 -12.42 -13.45 -12.48
CA PHE A 167 -11.28 -13.00 -13.29
C PHE A 167 -11.07 -13.83 -14.56
N VAL A 168 -11.36 -15.13 -14.52
CA VAL A 168 -11.31 -15.98 -15.72
C VAL A 168 -12.45 -15.61 -16.68
N ASP A 169 -13.65 -15.36 -16.16
CA ASP A 169 -14.84 -15.03 -16.94
C ASP A 169 -14.74 -13.64 -17.57
N ASP A 170 -14.35 -12.64 -16.78
CA ASP A 170 -14.36 -11.24 -17.21
C ASP A 170 -13.00 -10.77 -17.79
N GLY A 171 -11.95 -11.56 -17.62
CA GLY A 171 -10.58 -11.21 -18.04
C GLY A 171 -9.94 -10.08 -17.22
N VAL A 172 -8.79 -9.59 -17.68
CA VAL A 172 -7.96 -8.60 -16.97
C VAL A 172 -8.65 -7.25 -16.83
N ALA A 173 -9.51 -6.90 -17.80
CA ALA A 173 -10.18 -5.61 -17.88
C ALA A 173 -11.68 -5.65 -17.53
N GLY A 174 -12.17 -6.73 -16.93
CA GLY A 174 -13.60 -7.05 -16.80
C GLY A 174 -14.55 -6.01 -16.21
N ILE A 175 -14.02 -4.94 -15.59
CA ILE A 175 -14.81 -3.85 -14.98
C ILE A 175 -14.78 -2.57 -15.83
N LEU A 176 -13.89 -2.47 -16.83
CA LEU A 176 -13.74 -1.30 -17.66
C LEU A 176 -14.58 -1.42 -18.95
N PRO A 177 -15.25 -0.35 -19.39
CA PRO A 177 -15.99 -0.34 -20.65
C PRO A 177 -15.02 -0.24 -21.84
N LEU A 178 -14.24 -1.29 -22.07
CA LEU A 178 -13.29 -1.38 -23.18
C LEU A 178 -13.91 -2.10 -24.38
N SER A 179 -13.30 -1.92 -25.55
CA SER A 179 -13.65 -2.70 -26.74
C SER A 179 -13.29 -4.19 -26.57
N ASP A 180 -13.97 -5.07 -27.32
CA ASP A 180 -13.81 -6.53 -27.24
C ASP A 180 -12.36 -7.03 -27.42
N ARG A 181 -11.48 -6.20 -28.00
CA ARG A 181 -10.05 -6.53 -28.16
C ARG A 181 -9.31 -6.61 -26.82
N SER A 182 -9.76 -5.88 -25.81
CA SER A 182 -9.09 -5.74 -24.51
C SER A 182 -9.78 -6.53 -23.39
N CYS A 183 -10.97 -7.08 -23.66
CA CYS A 183 -11.66 -8.05 -22.81
C CYS A 183 -11.22 -9.50 -23.05
N SER A 184 -10.22 -9.75 -23.90
CA SER A 184 -9.81 -11.12 -24.20
C SER A 184 -9.23 -11.82 -22.95
N SER A 185 -9.63 -13.09 -22.78
CA SER A 185 -9.23 -13.97 -21.70
C SER A 185 -7.70 -13.95 -21.50
N PRO A 186 -7.19 -14.08 -20.26
CA PRO A 186 -5.75 -14.14 -20.04
C PRO A 186 -5.14 -15.20 -20.96
N PRO A 187 -4.06 -14.89 -21.73
CA PRO A 187 -3.46 -15.87 -22.62
C PRO A 187 -3.09 -17.11 -21.79
N GLY A 188 -3.33 -18.30 -22.32
CA GLY A 188 -3.26 -19.60 -21.60
C GLY A 188 -1.91 -19.99 -20.97
N GLY A 189 -0.95 -19.06 -20.88
CA GLY A 189 0.32 -19.18 -20.18
C GLY A 189 0.44 -18.40 -18.86
N VAL A 190 -0.58 -17.62 -18.45
CA VAL A 190 -0.50 -16.71 -17.26
C VAL A 190 -0.29 -17.48 -15.93
N LEU A 191 -0.52 -18.79 -15.89
CA LEU A 191 -0.40 -19.63 -14.69
C LEU A 191 0.67 -20.74 -14.77
N ASN A 192 1.55 -20.74 -15.77
CA ASN A 192 2.50 -21.85 -16.00
C ASN A 192 3.64 -21.97 -14.97
N ARG A 193 3.59 -21.27 -13.83
CA ARG A 193 4.50 -21.44 -12.68
C ARG A 193 3.80 -21.18 -11.35
N LEU A 194 2.79 -21.99 -11.03
CA LEU A 194 2.44 -22.28 -9.65
C LEU A 194 3.01 -23.64 -9.25
#